data_AF-A0A955CJZ4-F1
#
_entry.id   AF-A0A955CJZ4-F1
#
_cell.length_a   1.000
_cell.length_b   1.000
_cell.length_c   1.000
_cell.angle_alpha   90.00
_cell.angle_beta   90.00
_cell.angle_gamma   90.00
#
_symmetry.space_group_name_H-M   'P 1'
#
loop_
_entity.id
_entity.type
_entity.pdbx_description
1 polymer ?
#
loop_
_entity_poly.entity_id
_entity_poly.type
_entity_poly.pdbx_seq_one_letter_code
_entity_poly.pdbx_strand_id
1 'polypeptide(L)'
;MNDNPSNAIATRTRRFFANLAEVRQSLALMEDLSEIKDVRDKAEAIRQYAKSAGHGLDLQNDAAEIRLRAERRAGAILATMRLRGGDRRSTNQDRRGGTTLKENRHHPQSVHSLAGVGEVGRRRL
;
A
#
# COMPACT_ATOMS: atom_id res chain seq x y z
N MET A 1 -32.49 17.39 -31.88
CA MET A 1 -31.53 16.54 -31.12
C MET A 1 -31.53 17.05 -29.69
N ASN A 2 -32.26 16.40 -28.79
CA ASN A 2 -32.32 16.80 -27.38
C ASN A 2 -31.37 15.91 -26.58
N ASP A 3 -30.11 16.33 -26.47
CA ASP A 3 -29.14 15.71 -25.56
C ASP A 3 -29.50 16.07 -24.12
N ASN A 4 -30.50 15.35 -23.58
CA ASN A 4 -30.95 15.53 -22.20
C ASN A 4 -29.86 15.03 -21.24
N PRO A 5 -29.27 15.91 -20.41
CA PRO A 5 -28.17 15.55 -19.50
C PRO A 5 -28.55 14.44 -18.49
N SER A 6 -29.85 14.24 -18.25
CA SER A 6 -30.37 13.13 -17.44
C SER A 6 -30.00 11.75 -18.00
N ASN A 7 -29.96 11.59 -19.34
CA ASN A 7 -29.66 10.32 -19.98
C ASN A 7 -28.15 9.98 -19.93
N ALA A 8 -27.29 11.01 -19.96
CA ALA A 8 -25.84 10.85 -19.87
C ALA A 8 -25.39 10.37 -18.48
N ILE A 9 -25.98 10.93 -17.42
CA ILE A 9 -25.70 10.51 -16.03
C ILE A 9 -26.20 9.08 -15.82
N ALA A 10 -27.43 8.77 -16.24
CA ALA A 10 -28.00 7.42 -16.13
C ALA A 10 -27.15 6.37 -16.88
N THR A 11 -26.66 6.71 -18.07
CA THR A 11 -25.81 5.81 -18.88
C THR A 11 -24.46 5.55 -18.22
N ARG A 12 -23.82 6.59 -17.64
CA ARG A 12 -22.53 6.46 -16.95
C ARG A 12 -22.65 5.61 -15.70
N THR A 13 -23.69 5.83 -14.91
CA THR A 13 -24.03 5.05 -13.72
C THR A 13 -24.35 3.60 -14.07
N ARG A 14 -25.16 3.36 -15.11
CA ARG A 14 -25.49 2.00 -15.58
C ARG A 14 -24.25 1.24 -16.04
N ARG A 15 -23.33 1.89 -16.78
CA ARG A 15 -22.08 1.25 -17.23
C ARG A 15 -21.15 0.92 -16.07
N PHE A 16 -21.04 1.79 -15.07
CA PHE A 16 -20.25 1.52 -13.88
C PHE A 16 -20.77 0.28 -13.12
N PHE A 17 -22.08 0.20 -12.89
CA PHE A 17 -22.69 -0.97 -12.24
C PHE A 17 -22.59 -2.25 -13.07
N ALA A 18 -22.67 -2.15 -14.41
CA ALA A 18 -22.49 -3.29 -15.30
C ALA A 18 -21.09 -3.91 -15.13
N ASN A 19 -20.04 -3.08 -15.09
CA ASN A 19 -18.66 -3.55 -14.88
C ASN A 19 -18.50 -4.24 -13.51
N LEU A 20 -19.12 -3.72 -12.45
CA LEU A 20 -19.06 -4.36 -11.13
C LEU A 20 -19.86 -5.67 -11.08
N ALA A 21 -21.01 -5.74 -11.75
CA ALA A 21 -21.80 -6.97 -11.83
C ALA A 21 -21.06 -8.06 -12.60
N GLU A 22 -20.39 -7.70 -13.70
CA GLU A 22 -19.53 -8.60 -14.48
C GLU A 22 -18.39 -9.15 -13.62
N VAL A 23 -17.66 -8.28 -12.90
CA VAL A 23 -16.58 -8.73 -11.99
C VAL A 23 -17.10 -9.70 -10.93
N ARG A 24 -18.30 -9.46 -10.37
CA ARG A 24 -18.92 -10.36 -9.40
C ARG A 24 -19.22 -11.75 -10.00
N GLN A 25 -19.72 -11.79 -11.23
CA GLN A 25 -20.00 -13.04 -11.94
C GLN A 25 -18.71 -13.77 -12.31
N SER A 26 -17.73 -13.05 -12.86
CA SER A 26 -16.42 -13.61 -13.24
C SER A 26 -15.71 -14.21 -12.03
N LEU A 27 -15.71 -13.53 -10.88
CA LEU A 27 -15.12 -14.06 -9.64
C LEU A 27 -15.77 -15.37 -9.17
N ALA A 28 -17.05 -15.59 -9.45
CA ALA A 28 -17.72 -16.84 -9.08
C ALA A 28 -17.26 -18.01 -9.95
N LEU A 29 -16.90 -17.74 -11.20
CA LEU A 29 -16.53 -18.75 -12.20
C LEU A 29 -15.01 -19.00 -12.27
N MET A 30 -14.18 -18.04 -11.87
CA MET A 30 -12.72 -18.16 -11.91
C MET A 30 -12.22 -19.39 -11.15
N GLU A 31 -11.32 -20.16 -11.76
CA GLU A 31 -10.68 -21.34 -11.16
C GLU A 31 -9.17 -21.14 -10.93
N ASP A 32 -8.58 -20.13 -11.57
CA ASP A 32 -7.17 -19.81 -11.41
C ASP A 32 -6.92 -18.89 -10.20
N LEU A 33 -5.99 -19.32 -9.34
CA LEU A 33 -5.67 -18.61 -8.10
C LEU A 33 -4.88 -17.32 -8.36
N SER A 34 -4.02 -17.28 -9.39
CA SER A 34 -3.28 -16.06 -9.76
C SER A 34 -4.21 -14.96 -10.22
N GLU A 35 -5.15 -15.27 -11.10
CA GLU A 35 -6.15 -14.31 -11.58
C GLU A 35 -7.02 -13.76 -10.43
N ILE A 36 -7.48 -14.62 -9.53
CA ILE A 36 -8.27 -14.19 -8.36
C ILE A 36 -7.46 -13.27 -7.46
N LYS A 37 -6.17 -13.58 -7.26
CA LYS A 37 -5.26 -12.73 -6.50
C LYS A 37 -5.10 -11.36 -7.15
N ASP A 38 -4.96 -11.29 -8.47
CA ASP A 38 -4.82 -10.02 -9.18
C ASP A 38 -6.07 -9.14 -9.05
N VAL A 39 -7.27 -9.75 -9.10
CA VAL A 39 -8.53 -9.03 -8.86
C VAL A 39 -8.58 -8.50 -7.42
N ARG A 40 -8.19 -9.32 -6.44
CA ARG A 40 -8.12 -8.92 -5.03
C ARG A 40 -7.17 -7.73 -4.83
N ASP A 41 -5.97 -7.81 -5.38
CA ASP A 41 -4.94 -6.77 -5.22
C ASP A 41 -5.38 -5.45 -5.86
N LYS A 42 -6.01 -5.51 -7.06
CA LYS A 42 -6.61 -4.34 -7.72
C LYS A 42 -7.75 -3.74 -6.89
N ALA A 43 -8.64 -4.56 -6.34
CA ALA A 43 -9.75 -4.08 -5.51
C ALA A 43 -9.25 -3.37 -4.25
N GLU A 44 -8.21 -3.90 -3.57
CA GLU A 44 -7.64 -3.24 -2.40
C GLU A 44 -6.91 -1.93 -2.79
N ALA A 45 -6.21 -1.90 -3.92
CA ALA A 45 -5.59 -0.68 -4.43
C ALA A 45 -6.64 0.41 -4.71
N ILE A 46 -7.77 0.06 -5.33
CA ILE A 46 -8.89 1.00 -5.57
C ILE A 46 -9.46 1.50 -4.24
N ARG A 47 -9.67 0.61 -3.27
CA ARG A 47 -10.19 1.00 -1.94
C ARG A 47 -9.26 1.98 -1.24
N GLN A 48 -7.95 1.72 -1.24
CA GLN A 48 -6.95 2.59 -0.64
C GLN A 48 -6.87 3.93 -1.37
N TYR A 49 -6.92 3.92 -2.70
CA TYR A 49 -7.00 5.13 -3.51
C TYR A 49 -8.24 5.95 -3.16
N ALA A 50 -9.42 5.33 -3.17
CA ALA A 50 -10.69 5.98 -2.84
C ALA A 50 -10.67 6.63 -1.46
N LYS A 51 -10.07 5.97 -0.47
CA LYS A 51 -9.86 6.53 0.87
C LYS A 51 -8.94 7.76 0.83
N SER A 52 -7.81 7.68 0.14
CA SER A 52 -6.84 8.79 0.06
C SER A 52 -7.31 9.99 -0.76
N ALA A 53 -8.09 9.73 -1.82
CA ALA A 53 -8.60 10.75 -2.74
C ALA A 53 -9.90 11.41 -2.22
N GLY A 54 -10.41 11.00 -1.05
CA GLY A 54 -11.65 11.51 -0.50
C GLY A 54 -12.90 11.10 -1.30
N HIS A 55 -12.83 9.99 -2.04
CA HIS A 55 -14.01 9.45 -2.73
C HIS A 55 -15.02 8.90 -1.71
N GLY A 56 -16.30 8.95 -2.11
CA GLY A 56 -17.43 8.55 -1.27
C GLY A 56 -17.37 7.10 -0.80
N LEU A 57 -18.15 6.80 0.24
CA LEU A 57 -18.22 5.47 0.86
C LEU A 57 -18.67 4.38 -0.11
N ASP A 58 -19.47 4.70 -1.13
CA ASP A 58 -19.96 3.73 -2.10
C ASP A 58 -18.82 3.03 -2.84
N LEU A 59 -17.86 3.80 -3.37
CA LEU A 59 -16.71 3.24 -4.08
C LEU A 59 -15.82 2.39 -3.15
N GLN A 60 -15.67 2.82 -1.90
CA GLN A 60 -14.90 2.08 -0.90
C GLN A 60 -15.59 0.75 -0.54
N ASN A 61 -16.91 0.77 -0.41
CA ASN A 61 -17.73 -0.39 -0.10
C ASN A 61 -17.77 -1.38 -1.27
N ASP A 62 -17.94 -0.90 -2.50
CA ASP A 62 -17.90 -1.73 -3.71
C ASP A 62 -16.55 -2.45 -3.84
N ALA A 63 -15.44 -1.71 -3.66
CA ALA A 63 -14.10 -2.28 -3.72
C ALA A 63 -13.85 -3.29 -2.57
N ALA A 64 -14.30 -2.98 -1.36
CA ALA A 64 -14.22 -3.90 -0.22
C ALA A 64 -15.02 -5.19 -0.46
N GLU A 65 -16.22 -5.07 -1.05
CA GLU A 65 -17.08 -6.20 -1.37
C GLU A 65 -16.44 -7.13 -2.41
N ILE A 66 -15.85 -6.58 -3.48
CA ILE A 66 -15.12 -7.34 -4.49
C ILE A 66 -13.93 -8.07 -3.86
N ARG A 67 -13.14 -7.40 -3.01
CA ARG A 67 -12.02 -8.03 -2.30
C ARG A 67 -12.49 -9.23 -1.48
N LEU A 68 -13.56 -9.08 -0.71
CA LEU A 68 -14.10 -10.16 0.12
C LEU A 68 -14.59 -11.34 -0.73
N ARG A 69 -15.19 -11.10 -1.89
CA ARG A 69 -15.58 -12.19 -2.82
C ARG A 69 -14.37 -12.92 -3.38
N ALA A 70 -13.34 -12.19 -3.81
CA ALA A 70 -12.11 -12.79 -4.30
C ALA A 70 -11.45 -13.67 -3.24
N GLU A 71 -11.36 -13.19 -1.99
CA GLU A 71 -10.81 -13.96 -0.86
C GLU A 71 -11.61 -15.23 -0.58
N ARG A 72 -12.96 -15.16 -0.62
CA ARG A 72 -13.82 -16.34 -0.46
C ARG A 72 -13.61 -17.36 -1.58
N ARG A 73 -13.53 -16.91 -2.84
CA ARG A 73 -13.31 -17.81 -3.98
C ARG A 73 -11.92 -18.47 -3.91
N ALA A 74 -10.88 -17.68 -3.65
CA ALA A 74 -9.53 -18.19 -3.43
C ALA A 74 -9.50 -19.22 -2.29
N GLY A 75 -10.19 -18.93 -1.18
CA GLY A 75 -10.34 -19.85 -0.06
C GLY A 75 -11.03 -21.16 -0.44
N ALA A 76 -12.08 -21.10 -1.27
CA ALA A 76 -12.77 -22.30 -1.76
C ALA A 76 -11.85 -23.18 -2.62
N ILE A 77 -11.06 -22.58 -3.52
CA ILE A 77 -10.08 -23.31 -4.34
C ILE A 77 -9.00 -23.93 -3.44
N LEU A 78 -8.43 -23.15 -2.53
CA LEU A 78 -7.41 -23.62 -1.59
C LEU A 78 -7.92 -24.75 -0.68
N ALA A 79 -9.19 -24.72 -0.28
CA ALA A 79 -9.79 -25.79 0.51
C ALA A 79 -9.87 -27.13 -0.24
N THR A 80 -9.95 -27.10 -1.57
CA THR A 80 -9.91 -28.32 -2.40
C THR A 80 -8.49 -28.80 -2.70
N MET A 81 -7.48 -27.95 -2.53
CA MET A 81 -6.09 -28.30 -2.80
C MET A 81 -5.52 -29.20 -1.69
N ARG A 82 -4.95 -30.33 -2.09
CA ARG A 82 -4.18 -31.21 -1.17
C ARG A 82 -2.79 -30.62 -0.95
N LEU A 83 -2.72 -29.60 -0.11
CA LEU A 83 -1.48 -28.93 0.26
C LEU A 83 -0.60 -29.89 1.07
N ARG A 84 0.64 -30.12 0.61
CA ARG A 84 1.66 -30.74 1.46
C ARG A 84 2.09 -29.68 2.46
N GLY A 85 1.94 -29.94 3.75
CA GLY A 85 2.41 -29.03 4.79
C GLY A 85 3.87 -28.70 4.54
N GLY A 86 4.16 -27.45 4.17
CA GLY A 86 5.53 -27.01 3.92
C GLY A 86 6.35 -27.13 5.19
N ASP A 87 7.60 -27.57 5.07
CA ASP A 87 8.55 -27.56 6.16
C ASP A 87 8.87 -26.09 6.49
N ARG A 88 8.24 -25.54 7.54
CA ARG A 88 8.48 -24.17 8.02
C ARG A 88 9.83 -24.03 8.74
N ARG A 89 10.79 -24.92 8.48
CA ARG A 89 12.18 -24.69 8.83
C ARG A 89 12.72 -23.59 7.93
N SER A 90 12.51 -22.34 8.35
CA SER A 90 13.34 -21.24 7.86
C SER A 90 14.77 -21.59 8.23
N THR A 91 15.53 -22.06 7.25
CA THR A 91 16.98 -22.13 7.39
C THR A 91 17.43 -20.70 7.68
N ASN A 92 17.90 -20.47 8.91
CA ASN A 92 18.40 -19.20 9.41
C ASN A 92 19.76 -18.89 8.75
N GLN A 93 19.80 -18.96 7.43
CA GLN A 93 20.94 -18.62 6.60
C GLN A 93 20.93 -17.10 6.45
N ASP A 94 21.93 -16.52 7.10
CA ASP A 94 22.53 -15.23 6.76
C ASP A 94 21.89 -13.97 7.33
N ARG A 95 21.79 -13.92 8.67
CA ARG A 95 22.16 -12.70 9.43
C ARG A 95 23.69 -12.54 9.57
N ARG A 96 24.46 -12.82 8.52
CA ARG A 96 25.87 -12.39 8.39
C ARG A 96 25.98 -11.11 7.56
N GLY A 97 24.99 -10.22 7.70
CA GLY A 97 25.05 -8.83 7.25
C GLY A 97 25.16 -7.91 8.46
N GLY A 98 26.04 -8.22 9.41
CA GLY A 98 26.40 -7.29 10.48
C GLY A 98 27.15 -6.13 9.85
N THR A 99 26.44 -5.11 9.37
CA THR A 99 27.03 -3.81 9.08
C THR A 99 27.51 -3.25 10.41
N THR A 100 28.78 -3.48 10.75
CA THR A 100 29.48 -2.64 11.70
C THR A 100 29.48 -1.24 11.07
N LEU A 101 28.53 -0.40 11.48
CA LEU A 101 28.61 1.04 11.28
C LEU A 101 29.93 1.45 11.93
N LYS A 102 30.97 1.65 11.10
CA LYS A 102 32.19 2.31 11.55
C LYS A 102 31.75 3.69 12.00
N GLU A 103 31.77 3.87 13.30
CA GLU A 103 31.66 5.13 13.99
C GLU A 103 32.63 6.13 13.34
N ASN A 104 32.09 7.01 12.50
CA ASN A 104 32.82 8.18 12.00
C ASN A 104 33.01 9.14 13.18
N ARG A 105 34.07 8.92 13.96
CA ARG A 105 34.55 9.87 14.96
C ARG A 105 35.10 11.11 14.25
N HIS A 106 34.21 12.01 13.85
CA HIS A 106 34.58 13.39 13.55
C HIS A 106 34.69 14.10 14.89
N HIS A 107 35.93 14.29 15.35
CA HIS A 107 36.26 15.03 16.56
C HIS A 107 36.02 16.53 16.28
N PRO A 108 34.99 17.20 16.86
CA PRO A 108 35.02 18.65 16.89
C PRO A 108 36.19 19.04 17.81
N GLN A 109 37.18 19.73 17.24
CA GLN A 109 38.29 20.30 18.01
C GLN A 109 37.70 21.15 19.13
N SER A 110 37.83 20.68 20.38
CA SER A 110 37.51 21.46 21.55
C SER A 110 38.40 22.69 21.53
N VAL A 111 37.80 23.87 21.39
CA VAL A 111 38.47 25.15 21.67
C VAL A 111 38.96 25.11 23.12
N HIS A 112 40.26 24.90 23.29
CA HIS A 112 40.91 24.89 24.59
C HIS A 112 41.02 26.35 25.04
N SER A 113 40.20 26.73 26.01
CA SER A 113 40.31 27.98 26.74
C SER A 113 41.53 27.92 27.65
N LEU A 114 42.53 28.77 27.46
CA LEU A 114 43.45 29.15 28.55
C LEU A 114 44.18 30.46 28.21
N ALA A 115 44.34 31.30 29.24
CA ALA A 115 45.01 32.59 29.31
C ALA A 115 44.26 33.76 28.65
N GLY A 116 43.76 34.79 29.35
CA GLY A 116 44.27 35.40 30.58
C GLY A 116 45.35 36.42 30.22
N VAL A 117 45.12 37.70 30.58
CA VAL A 117 45.92 38.92 30.32
C VAL A 117 45.68 39.52 28.91
N GLY A 118 45.30 40.77 28.68
CA GLY A 118 45.03 41.97 29.47
C GLY A 118 44.64 43.09 28.48
N GLU A 119 44.35 44.28 29.01
CA GLU A 119 44.35 45.57 28.29
C GLU A 119 43.05 46.04 27.59
N VAL A 120 42.16 46.56 28.44
CA VAL A 120 41.64 47.95 28.44
C VAL A 120 41.99 48.82 27.22
N GLY A 121 40.99 49.35 26.52
CA GLY A 121 41.19 50.56 25.72
C GLY A 121 40.28 50.78 24.51
N ARG A 122 38.95 50.72 24.65
CA ARG A 122 38.03 51.24 23.63
C ARG A 122 38.13 52.77 23.57
N ARG A 123 38.80 53.32 22.55
CA ARG A 123 38.60 54.72 22.14
C ARG A 123 37.19 54.85 21.53
N ARG A 124 36.38 55.69 22.17
CA ARG A 124 35.05 56.14 21.75
C ARG A 124 35.12 56.91 20.42
N LEU A 125 34.01 56.79 19.68
CA LEU A 125 33.30 57.80 18.88
C LEU A 125 34.12 58.60 17.86
#